data_AF-A0A366HQQ6-F1
#
_entry.id   AF-A0A366HQQ6-F1
#
_cell.length_a   1.000
_cell.length_b   1.000
_cell.length_c   1.000
_cell.angle_alpha   90.00
_cell.angle_beta   90.00
_cell.angle_gamma   90.00
#
_symmetry.space_group_name_H-M   'P 1'
#
loop_
_entity.id
_entity.type
_entity.pdbx_description
1 polymer ?
#
loop_
_entity_poly.entity_id
_entity_poly.type
_entity_poly.pdbx_seq_one_letter_code
_entity_poly.pdbx_strand_id
1 'polypeptide(L)'
;MSKGKALIGVGKTMTVALLVTVMVGCVSRGSEHEGKIALIDSLNLTAAERQMLEQRAAKGDAAAASSLGNFYALVLCDDAVALRWYKRAAALGGKQERETYESFVSTLHDDE
;
A
#
# COMPACT_ATOMS: atom_id res chain seq x y z
N MET A 1 18.03 -8.58 52.37
CA MET A 1 17.16 -9.19 51.32
C MET A 1 16.65 -8.05 50.43
N SER A 2 16.95 -8.12 49.14
CA SER A 2 16.89 -7.01 48.17
C SER A 2 15.45 -6.63 47.77
N LYS A 3 15.23 -5.34 47.52
CA LYS A 3 14.02 -4.74 46.93
C LYS A 3 14.15 -4.63 45.41
N GLY A 4 13.02 -4.67 44.70
CA GLY A 4 12.84 -4.15 43.32
C GLY A 4 12.90 -5.23 42.22
N LYS A 5 12.23 -5.12 41.07
CA LYS A 5 11.34 -4.12 40.45
C LYS A 5 10.58 -4.82 39.33
N ALA A 6 9.42 -4.28 38.98
CA ALA A 6 8.59 -4.66 37.84
C ALA A 6 9.38 -4.66 36.51
N LEU A 7 9.08 -5.62 35.64
CA LEU A 7 9.42 -5.57 34.22
C LEU A 7 8.15 -5.72 33.39
N ILE A 8 7.86 -4.61 32.72
CA ILE A 8 6.79 -4.35 31.79
C ILE A 8 7.02 -5.22 30.55
N GLY A 9 6.17 -6.23 30.35
CA GLY A 9 6.04 -6.91 29.06
C GLY A 9 5.15 -6.07 28.16
N VAL A 10 5.77 -5.35 27.23
CA VAL A 10 5.13 -4.44 26.27
C VAL A 10 4.01 -5.18 25.51
N GLY A 11 2.77 -4.79 25.82
CA GLY A 11 1.59 -5.16 25.06
C GLY A 11 1.73 -4.71 23.61
N LYS A 12 1.40 -5.61 22.70
CA LYS A 12 1.53 -5.50 21.25
C LYS A 12 0.60 -4.42 20.70
N THR A 13 0.99 -3.15 20.84
CA THR A 13 0.37 -2.03 20.14
C THR A 13 0.96 -1.92 18.74
N MET A 14 0.56 -2.83 17.85
CA MET A 14 0.63 -2.52 16.42
C MET A 14 -0.56 -1.63 16.09
N THR A 15 -0.40 -0.35 16.41
CA THR A 15 -1.20 0.73 15.86
C THR A 15 -0.91 0.80 14.36
N VAL A 16 -1.63 0.03 13.55
CA VAL A 16 -1.72 0.28 12.11
C VAL A 16 -2.74 1.40 11.94
N ALA A 17 -2.26 2.62 12.17
CA ALA A 17 -2.95 3.83 11.73
C ALA A 17 -2.84 3.88 10.21
N LEU A 18 -3.81 3.29 9.51
CA LEU A 18 -4.09 3.63 8.12
C LEU A 18 -5.58 3.50 7.83
N LEU A 19 -6.39 4.19 8.62
CA LEU A 19 -7.65 4.74 8.12
C LEU A 19 -7.30 6.01 7.34
N VAL A 20 -6.65 5.86 6.18
CA VAL A 20 -6.73 6.90 5.14
C VAL A 20 -8.11 6.71 4.54
N THR A 21 -9.04 7.50 5.07
CA THR A 21 -10.36 7.74 4.53
C THR A 21 -10.26 7.95 3.02
N VAL A 22 -10.78 6.97 2.29
CA VAL A 22 -11.52 7.06 1.02
C VAL A 22 -11.69 8.48 0.47
N MET A 23 -11.37 8.63 -0.83
CA MET A 23 -11.69 9.73 -1.77
C MET A 23 -10.64 10.83 -1.97
N VAL A 24 -9.56 10.49 -2.68
CA VAL A 24 -9.09 11.40 -3.74
C VAL A 24 -9.42 10.69 -5.04
N GLY A 25 -10.52 11.11 -5.65
CA GLY A 25 -10.99 10.59 -6.92
C GLY A 25 -9.94 10.79 -8.00
N CYS A 26 -9.90 9.84 -8.93
CA CYS A 26 -9.23 9.94 -10.21
C CYS A 26 -9.79 11.16 -10.98
N VAL A 27 -9.31 12.36 -10.67
CA VAL A 27 -9.68 13.56 -11.42
C VAL A 27 -8.79 13.60 -12.67
N SER A 28 -9.38 13.08 -13.74
CA SER A 28 -9.29 13.58 -15.12
C SER A 28 -7.89 13.86 -15.70
N ARG A 29 -7.47 12.93 -16.56
CA ARG A 29 -7.20 13.15 -17.99
C ARG A 29 -6.73 14.56 -18.38
N GLY A 30 -5.41 14.67 -18.55
CA GLY A 30 -4.76 15.59 -19.48
C GLY A 30 -4.52 17.00 -18.97
N SER A 31 -3.30 17.23 -18.45
CA SER A 31 -2.57 18.46 -18.75
C SER A 31 -1.10 18.35 -18.30
N GLU A 32 -0.22 18.61 -19.24
CA GLU A 32 1.20 18.89 -19.01
C GLU A 32 1.32 20.12 -18.11
N HIS A 33 1.61 19.92 -16.84
CA HIS A 33 2.03 21.01 -15.96
C HIS A 33 3.33 20.57 -15.28
N GLU A 34 4.46 20.88 -15.93
CA GLU A 34 5.75 21.10 -15.26
C GLU A 34 5.60 22.30 -14.31
N GLY A 35 4.97 22.04 -13.18
CA GLY A 35 4.88 22.91 -12.04
C GLY A 35 5.01 22.01 -10.84
N LYS A 36 6.26 21.77 -10.40
CA LYS A 36 6.57 21.04 -9.17
C LYS A 36 5.86 21.72 -7.99
N ILE A 37 4.63 21.31 -7.71
CA ILE A 37 4.01 21.53 -6.42
C ILE A 37 4.77 20.60 -5.47
N ALA A 38 5.77 21.15 -4.78
CA ALA A 38 6.65 20.47 -3.82
C ALA A 38 5.92 19.86 -2.60
N LEU A 39 4.59 19.87 -2.60
CA LEU A 39 3.74 19.28 -1.56
C LEU A 39 3.20 17.89 -1.95
N ILE A 40 3.22 17.51 -3.24
CA ILE A 40 2.76 16.18 -3.70
C ILE A 40 3.86 15.12 -3.51
N ASP A 41 5.13 15.52 -3.37
CA ASP A 41 6.26 14.60 -3.14
C ASP A 41 6.08 13.78 -1.85
N SER A 42 5.39 14.35 -0.85
CA SER A 42 5.12 13.67 0.43
C SER A 42 4.12 12.51 0.33
N LEU A 43 3.38 12.40 -0.78
CA LEU A 43 2.44 11.30 -1.04
C LEU A 43 2.99 10.28 -2.03
N ASN A 44 4.10 10.63 -2.70
CA ASN A 44 4.73 9.75 -3.68
C ASN A 44 5.73 8.84 -2.96
N LEU A 45 5.66 7.52 -3.20
CA LEU A 45 6.72 6.66 -2.72
C LEU A 45 8.03 7.06 -3.39
N THR A 46 9.07 7.29 -2.59
CA THR A 46 10.40 7.51 -3.12
C THR A 46 10.90 6.24 -3.82
N ALA A 47 11.85 6.39 -4.75
CA ALA A 47 12.45 5.23 -5.42
C ALA A 47 13.07 4.23 -4.42
N ALA A 48 13.65 4.74 -3.33
CA ALA A 48 14.22 3.92 -2.27
C ALA A 48 13.15 3.10 -1.52
N GLU A 49 12.02 3.73 -1.18
CA GLU A 49 10.91 3.03 -0.52
C GLU A 49 10.29 1.97 -1.42
N ARG A 50 10.08 2.27 -2.71
CA ARG A 50 9.61 1.27 -3.68
C ARG A 50 10.55 0.08 -3.74
N GLN A 51 11.86 0.34 -3.90
CA GLN A 51 12.86 -0.72 -3.96
C GLN A 51 12.86 -1.57 -2.68
N MET A 52 12.67 -0.96 -1.51
CA MET A 52 12.59 -1.69 -0.25
C MET A 52 11.33 -2.57 -0.19
N LEU A 53 10.17 -2.07 -0.65
CA LEU A 53 8.95 -2.86 -0.75
C LEU A 53 9.07 -4.00 -1.76
N GLU A 54 9.70 -3.76 -2.91
CA GLU A 54 9.96 -4.80 -3.92
C GLU A 54 10.82 -5.92 -3.34
N GLN A 55 11.89 -5.58 -2.61
CA GLN A 55 12.73 -6.56 -1.94
C GLN A 55 11.97 -7.35 -0.88
N ARG A 56 11.08 -6.71 -0.11
CA ARG A 56 10.25 -7.39 0.88
C ARG A 56 9.23 -8.31 0.20
N ALA A 57 8.56 -7.84 -0.84
CA ALA A 57 7.62 -8.64 -1.64
C ALA A 57 8.32 -9.81 -2.35
N ALA A 58 9.58 -9.65 -2.74
CA ALA A 58 10.41 -10.74 -3.28
C ALA A 58 10.72 -11.81 -2.19
N LYS A 59 10.85 -11.40 -0.93
CA LYS A 59 11.04 -12.28 0.23
C LYS A 59 9.73 -12.89 0.77
N GLY A 60 8.60 -12.65 0.11
CA GLY A 60 7.30 -13.22 0.47
C GLY A 60 6.42 -12.34 1.36
N ASP A 61 6.77 -11.07 1.54
CA ASP A 61 5.96 -10.13 2.30
C ASP A 61 4.73 -9.68 1.51
N ALA A 62 3.58 -10.26 1.83
CA ALA A 62 2.31 -9.97 1.19
C ALA A 62 1.86 -8.51 1.42
N ALA A 63 2.13 -7.94 2.60
CA ALA A 63 1.78 -6.56 2.91
C ALA A 63 2.59 -5.58 2.05
N ALA A 64 3.87 -5.86 1.83
CA ALA A 64 4.71 -5.04 0.95
C ALA A 64 4.20 -5.06 -0.52
N ALA A 65 3.75 -6.22 -1.00
CA ALA A 65 3.12 -6.32 -2.32
C ALA A 65 1.80 -5.54 -2.39
N SER A 66 0.96 -5.60 -1.36
CA SER A 66 -0.27 -4.78 -1.27
C SER A 66 0.01 -3.28 -1.25
N SER A 67 1.05 -2.83 -0.54
CA SER A 67 1.45 -1.42 -0.52
C SER A 67 1.90 -0.92 -1.90
N LEU A 68 2.64 -1.75 -2.66
CA LEU A 68 2.96 -1.43 -4.05
C LEU A 68 1.70 -1.38 -4.92
N GLY A 69 0.77 -2.32 -4.75
CA GLY A 69 -0.53 -2.31 -5.42
C GLY A 69 -1.29 -1.00 -5.20
N ASN A 70 -1.44 -0.58 -3.94
CA ASN A 70 -2.08 0.69 -3.57
C ASN A 70 -1.37 1.89 -4.22
N PHE A 71 -0.05 1.90 -4.20
CA PHE A 71 0.73 3.00 -4.79
C PHE A 71 0.49 3.12 -6.29
N TYR A 72 0.50 2.00 -7.02
CA TYR A 72 0.23 2.01 -8.46
C TYR A 72 -1.23 2.35 -8.77
N ALA A 73 -2.19 1.85 -8.00
CA ALA A 73 -3.61 2.15 -8.21
C ALA A 73 -3.97 3.62 -7.89
N LEU A 74 -3.46 4.15 -6.77
CA LEU A 74 -3.92 5.44 -6.24
C LEU A 74 -3.03 6.63 -6.61
N VAL A 75 -1.72 6.42 -6.78
CA VAL A 75 -0.77 7.52 -7.01
C VAL A 75 -0.36 7.59 -8.48
N LEU A 76 -0.07 6.44 -9.09
CA LEU A 76 0.33 6.38 -10.50
C LEU A 76 -0.85 6.11 -11.44
N CYS A 77 -2.03 5.77 -10.92
CA CYS A 77 -3.21 5.40 -11.68
C CYS A 77 -2.90 4.35 -12.78
N ASP A 78 -2.05 3.38 -12.47
CA ASP A 78 -1.69 2.27 -13.34
C ASP A 78 -2.29 0.97 -12.79
N ASP A 79 -3.56 0.74 -13.14
CA ASP A 79 -4.32 -0.41 -12.67
C ASP A 79 -3.71 -1.73 -13.14
N ALA A 80 -3.07 -1.74 -14.31
CA ALA A 80 -2.41 -2.94 -14.83
C ALA A 80 -1.20 -3.33 -13.97
N VAL A 81 -0.40 -2.37 -13.52
CA VAL A 81 0.71 -2.63 -12.58
C VAL A 81 0.15 -2.95 -11.19
N ALA A 82 -0.86 -2.22 -10.72
CA ALA A 82 -1.49 -2.47 -9.43
C ALA A 82 -2.05 -3.89 -9.33
N LEU A 83 -2.74 -4.36 -10.38
CA LEU A 83 -3.30 -5.70 -10.47
C LEU A 83 -2.22 -6.78 -10.34
N ARG A 84 -1.04 -6.58 -10.94
CA ARG A 84 0.08 -7.52 -10.81
C ARG A 84 0.57 -7.61 -9.36
N TRP A 85 0.65 -6.47 -8.67
CA TRP A 85 1.07 -6.42 -7.27
C TRP A 85 0.02 -7.00 -6.33
N TYR A 86 -1.26 -6.69 -6.51
CA TYR A 86 -2.33 -7.30 -5.72
C TYR A 86 -2.46 -8.80 -5.96
N LYS A 87 -2.29 -9.28 -7.20
CA LYS A 87 -2.25 -10.72 -7.49
C LYS A 87 -1.09 -11.39 -6.76
N ARG A 88 0.08 -10.75 -6.73
CA ARG A 88 1.23 -11.24 -5.97
C ARG A 88 0.95 -11.24 -4.46
N ALA A 89 0.33 -10.19 -3.94
CA ALA A 89 -0.07 -10.11 -2.53
C ALA A 89 -1.06 -11.23 -2.17
N ALA A 90 -2.07 -11.48 -3.01
CA ALA A 90 -3.04 -12.54 -2.85
C ALA A 90 -2.41 -13.95 -2.88
N ALA A 91 -1.35 -14.14 -3.67
CA ALA A 91 -0.61 -15.41 -3.74
C ALA A 91 0.30 -15.65 -2.53
N LEU A 92 0.88 -14.58 -1.96
CA LEU A 92 1.77 -14.65 -0.80
C LEU A 92 1.00 -14.59 0.54
N GLY A 93 -0.17 -13.95 0.52
CA GLY A 93 -0.97 -13.60 1.68
C GLY A 93 -2.08 -14.61 1.98
N GLY A 94 -3.00 -14.17 2.81
CA GLY A 94 -4.08 -15.00 3.34
C GLY A 94 -5.42 -14.75 2.66
N LYS A 95 -6.49 -14.86 3.46
CA LYS A 95 -7.85 -14.50 3.01
C LYS A 95 -7.95 -13.01 2.67
N GLN A 96 -7.33 -12.16 3.48
CA GLN A 96 -7.41 -10.71 3.36
C GLN A 96 -6.86 -10.20 2.01
N GLU A 97 -5.65 -10.63 1.61
CA GLU A 97 -5.06 -10.17 0.36
C GLU A 97 -5.81 -10.69 -0.87
N ARG A 98 -6.41 -11.88 -0.78
CA ARG A 98 -7.28 -12.40 -1.83
C ARG A 98 -8.54 -11.56 -1.98
N GLU A 99 -9.18 -11.19 -0.87
CA GLU A 99 -10.33 -10.27 -0.89
C GLU A 99 -9.96 -8.90 -1.47
N THR A 100 -8.80 -8.36 -1.11
CA THR A 100 -8.32 -7.10 -1.70
C THR A 100 -8.14 -7.21 -3.21
N TYR A 101 -7.54 -8.31 -3.68
CA TYR A 101 -7.38 -8.56 -5.11
C TYR A 101 -8.72 -8.72 -5.82
N GLU A 102 -9.65 -9.52 -5.28
CA GLU A 102 -10.97 -9.74 -5.84
C GLU A 102 -11.81 -8.45 -5.87
N SER A 103 -11.76 -7.66 -4.79
CA SER A 103 -12.41 -6.35 -4.70
C SER A 103 -11.88 -5.40 -5.77
N PHE A 104 -10.55 -5.30 -5.92
CA PHE A 104 -9.94 -4.47 -6.95
C PHE A 104 -10.31 -4.92 -8.37
N VAL A 105 -10.29 -6.24 -8.62
CA VAL A 105 -10.72 -6.81 -9.90
C VAL A 105 -12.19 -6.48 -10.18
N SER A 106 -13.07 -6.55 -9.17
CA SER A 106 -14.48 -6.18 -9.34
C SER A 106 -14.61 -4.72 -9.78
N THR A 107 -13.91 -3.79 -9.13
CA THR A 107 -13.95 -2.37 -9.50
C THR A 107 -13.57 -2.14 -10.96
N LEU A 108 -12.57 -2.85 -11.48
CA LEU A 108 -12.15 -2.69 -12.88
C LEU A 108 -13.18 -3.21 -13.89
N HIS A 109 -14.08 -4.12 -13.51
CA HIS A 109 -15.12 -4.65 -14.40
C HIS A 109 -16.35 -3.72 -14.50
N ASP A 110 -16.52 -2.77 -13.59
CA ASP A 110 -17.65 -1.83 -13.59
C ASP A 110 -17.40 -0.62 -14.52
N ASP A 111 -16.17 -0.44 -15.04
CA ASP A 111 -15.75 0.68 -15.88
C ASP A 111 -15.79 0.39 -17.42
N GLU A 112 -16.35 -0.75 -17.86
CA GLU A 112 -16.50 -1.14 -19.28
C GLU A 112 -17.89 -0.79 -19.87
#